data_AF-A0AAW4PHZ4-F1
#
_entry.id   AF-A0AAW4PHZ4-F1
#
_cell.length_a   1.000
_cell.length_b   1.000
_cell.length_c   1.000
_cell.angle_alpha   90.00
_cell.angle_beta   90.00
_cell.angle_gamma   90.00
#
_symmetry.space_group_name_H-M   'P 1'
#
loop_
_entity.id
_entity.type
_entity.pdbx_description
1 polymer ?
#
loop_
_entity_poly.entity_id
_entity_poly.type
_entity_poly.pdbx_seq_one_letter_code
_entity_poly.pdbx_strand_id
1 'polypeptide(L)'
;MAAVALGVYIGRPLLTGEYYDVTEPLAGAATRMTTHPVWYHGIVIVLPSLVVSLLGTLILNRWGLTGAVPALKFLGGILLVPSAAVFLAYLVTAVVIGVVWGTAGAAENPVYAVFGVFVFTGLSLALGFLFMMIALVIVVTGVVLGASVGYLVARGLIRVGEYLFDDTVRAGSS
;
A
#
# COMPACT_ATOMS: atom_id res chain seq x y z
N MET A 1 -2.92 3.10 5.23
CA MET A 1 -2.18 3.10 3.95
C MET A 1 -3.03 2.67 2.79
N ALA A 2 -3.28 1.36 2.65
CA ALA A 2 -4.21 0.84 1.65
C ALA A 2 -5.58 1.55 1.73
N ALA A 3 -6.13 1.73 2.93
CA ALA A 3 -7.39 2.46 3.13
C ALA A 3 -7.37 3.95 2.71
N VAL A 4 -6.21 4.63 2.75
CA VAL A 4 -6.10 6.04 2.33
C VAL A 4 -5.96 6.13 0.82
N ALA A 5 -5.16 5.26 0.20
CA ALA A 5 -5.08 5.17 -1.25
C ALA A 5 -6.41 4.71 -1.85
N LEU A 6 -7.05 3.68 -1.28
CA LEU A 6 -8.40 3.23 -1.65
C LEU A 6 -9.42 4.34 -1.40
N GLY A 7 -9.34 5.04 -0.26
CA GLY A 7 -10.25 6.14 0.08
C GLY A 7 -10.10 7.36 -0.83
N VAL A 8 -8.90 7.72 -1.27
CA VAL A 8 -8.66 8.88 -2.13
C VAL A 8 -8.94 8.56 -3.61
N TYR A 9 -8.57 7.37 -4.08
CA TYR A 9 -8.70 6.99 -5.49
C TYR A 9 -10.05 6.34 -5.84
N ILE A 10 -10.67 5.64 -4.89
CA ILE A 10 -11.91 4.88 -5.12
C ILE A 10 -13.04 5.47 -4.25
N GLY A 11 -12.78 5.72 -2.97
CA GLY A 11 -13.78 6.17 -2.00
C GLY A 11 -14.30 7.59 -2.24
N ARG A 12 -13.42 8.57 -2.47
CA ARG A 12 -13.81 9.97 -2.70
C ARG A 12 -14.72 10.08 -3.93
N PRO A 13 -14.37 9.53 -5.11
CA PRO A 13 -15.25 9.61 -6.27
C PRO A 13 -16.59 8.88 -6.12
N LEU A 14 -16.61 7.74 -5.40
CA LEU A 14 -17.85 7.02 -5.06
C LEU A 14 -18.76 7.82 -4.13
N LEU A 15 -18.18 8.54 -3.15
CA LEU A 15 -18.94 9.33 -2.18
C LEU A 15 -19.38 10.70 -2.73
N THR A 16 -18.66 11.25 -3.70
CA THR A 16 -19.02 12.53 -4.34
C THR A 16 -19.98 12.36 -5.53
N GLY A 17 -20.34 11.12 -5.88
CA GLY A 17 -21.23 10.83 -7.00
C GLY A 17 -20.64 11.22 -8.37
N GLU A 18 -19.31 11.27 -8.49
CA GLU A 18 -18.64 11.61 -9.75
C GLU A 18 -18.77 10.51 -10.82
N TYR A 19 -19.21 9.31 -10.44
CA TYR A 19 -19.31 8.14 -11.31
C TYR A 19 -20.64 7.40 -11.12
N TYR A 20 -21.22 6.93 -12.23
CA TYR A 20 -22.53 6.24 -12.25
C TYR A 20 -22.41 4.72 -12.05
N ASP A 21 -21.21 4.15 -12.17
CA ASP A 21 -20.96 2.71 -12.05
C ASP A 21 -19.60 2.43 -11.38
N VAL A 22 -19.46 1.28 -10.70
CA VAL A 22 -18.23 0.85 -10.00
C VAL A 22 -17.06 0.54 -10.94
N THR A 23 -17.34 0.38 -12.23
CA THR A 23 -16.37 0.17 -13.31
C THR A 23 -15.61 1.44 -13.68
N GLU A 24 -16.25 2.62 -13.61
CA GLU A 24 -15.65 3.92 -13.90
C GLU A 24 -14.54 4.35 -12.93
N PRO A 25 -14.66 4.18 -11.59
CA PRO A 25 -13.57 4.46 -10.66
C PRO A 25 -12.37 3.53 -10.85
N LEU A 26 -12.57 2.28 -11.27
CA LEU A 26 -11.48 1.34 -11.56
C LEU A 26 -10.75 1.73 -12.85
N ALA A 27 -11.49 2.04 -13.91
CA ALA A 27 -10.93 2.56 -15.16
C ALA A 27 -10.26 3.93 -14.95
N GLY A 28 -10.85 4.78 -14.11
CA GLY A 28 -10.37 6.09 -13.70
C GLY A 28 -9.10 6.02 -12.84
N ALA A 29 -8.99 5.04 -11.94
CA ALA A 29 -7.78 4.79 -11.17
C ALA A 29 -6.64 4.30 -12.07
N ALA A 30 -6.93 3.43 -13.05
CA ALA A 30 -5.95 2.98 -14.04
C ALA A 30 -5.48 4.14 -14.94
N THR A 31 -6.40 5.00 -15.42
CA THR A 31 -6.01 6.18 -16.20
C THR A 31 -5.16 7.15 -15.38
N ARG A 32 -5.57 7.46 -14.14
CA ARG A 32 -4.79 8.32 -13.23
C ARG A 32 -3.43 7.73 -12.88
N MET A 33 -3.30 6.40 -12.79
CA MET A 33 -2.01 5.73 -12.64
C MET A 33 -1.08 5.91 -13.85
N THR A 34 -1.64 6.01 -15.06
CA THR A 34 -0.84 6.20 -16.28
C THR A 34 -0.56 7.66 -16.64
N THR A 35 -1.39 8.59 -16.16
CA THR A 35 -1.28 10.01 -16.52
C THR A 35 -0.47 10.83 -15.51
N HIS A 36 -0.29 10.34 -14.28
CA HIS A 36 0.57 10.99 -13.31
C HIS A 36 2.06 10.65 -13.55
N PRO A 37 2.96 11.60 -13.29
CA PRO A 37 4.38 11.38 -13.47
C PRO A 37 4.93 10.39 -12.42
N VAL A 38 5.98 9.64 -12.78
CA VAL A 38 6.57 8.58 -11.93
C VAL A 38 6.93 9.05 -10.52
N TRP A 39 7.41 10.30 -10.37
CA TRP A 39 7.74 10.86 -9.06
C TRP A 39 6.52 10.97 -8.13
N TYR A 40 5.33 11.22 -8.67
CA TYR A 40 4.10 11.32 -7.90
C TYR A 40 3.76 9.96 -7.26
N HIS A 41 3.92 8.87 -8.01
CA HIS A 41 3.76 7.51 -7.48
C HIS A 41 4.79 7.19 -6.39
N GLY A 42 6.05 7.63 -6.58
CA GLY A 42 7.08 7.51 -5.55
C GLY A 42 6.68 8.21 -4.24
N ILE A 43 6.19 9.45 -4.32
CA ILE A 43 5.73 10.20 -3.14
C ILE A 43 4.57 9.49 -2.45
N VAL A 44 3.56 9.01 -3.19
CA VAL A 44 2.38 8.35 -2.62
C VAL A 44 2.73 7.02 -1.93
N ILE A 45 3.82 6.36 -2.33
CA ILE A 45 4.31 5.13 -1.68
C ILE A 45 5.17 5.43 -0.45
N VAL A 46 6.12 6.37 -0.59
CA VAL A 46 7.15 6.65 0.42
C VAL A 46 6.62 7.54 1.54
N LEU A 47 5.91 8.61 1.20
CA LEU A 47 5.56 9.66 2.16
C LEU A 47 4.60 9.15 3.24
N PRO A 48 3.58 8.34 2.91
CA PRO A 48 2.75 7.76 3.95
C PRO A 48 3.56 6.82 4.86
N SER A 49 4.35 5.90 4.30
CA SER A 49 5.12 4.93 5.11
C SER A 49 6.11 5.63 6.05
N LEU A 50 6.70 6.75 5.60
CA LEU A 50 7.48 7.66 6.44
C LEU A 50 6.67 8.23 7.60
N VAL A 51 5.51 8.84 7.32
CA VAL A 51 4.68 9.48 8.36
C VAL A 51 4.23 8.47 9.40
N VAL A 52 3.74 7.30 8.98
CA VAL A 52 3.27 6.28 9.92
C VAL A 52 4.42 5.68 10.72
N SER A 53 5.58 5.46 10.10
CA SER A 53 6.77 5.00 10.82
C SER A 53 7.24 6.01 11.87
N LEU A 54 7.31 7.29 11.49
CA LEU A 54 7.69 8.40 12.37
C LEU A 54 6.74 8.47 13.58
N LEU A 55 5.44 8.66 13.33
CA LEU A 55 4.45 8.86 14.38
C LEU A 55 4.31 7.61 15.25
N GLY A 56 4.28 6.43 14.64
CA GLY A 56 4.17 5.18 15.38
C GLY A 56 5.39 4.93 16.26
N THR A 57 6.60 5.23 15.80
CA THR A 57 7.81 5.11 16.63
C THR A 57 7.78 6.06 17.82
N LEU A 58 7.33 7.30 17.63
CA LEU A 58 7.16 8.27 18.73
C LEU A 58 6.12 7.80 19.74
N ILE A 59 4.99 7.26 19.28
CA ILE A 59 3.93 6.70 20.15
C ILE A 59 4.44 5.48 20.92
N LEU A 60 5.12 4.55 20.25
CA LEU A 60 5.71 3.37 20.90
C LEU A 60 6.69 3.78 22.00
N ASN A 61 7.53 4.79 21.75
CA ASN A 61 8.44 5.33 22.75
C ASN A 61 7.70 5.93 23.94
N ARG A 62 6.63 6.70 23.69
CA ARG A 62 5.77 7.24 24.75
C ARG A 62 5.09 6.17 25.60
N TRP A 63 4.85 4.99 25.04
CA TRP A 63 4.29 3.85 25.76
C TRP A 63 5.35 2.94 26.40
N GLY A 64 6.63 3.33 26.39
CA GLY A 64 7.74 2.55 26.95
C GLY A 64 8.10 1.30 26.12
N LEU A 65 7.58 1.18 24.90
CA LEU A 65 7.80 0.04 24.00
C LEU A 65 9.03 0.29 23.11
N THR A 66 10.21 0.41 23.72
CA THR A 66 11.47 0.81 23.05
C THR A 66 12.31 -0.36 22.52
N GLY A 67 11.88 -1.60 22.77
CA GLY A 67 12.59 -2.81 22.36
C GLY A 67 12.56 -3.10 20.85
N ALA A 68 13.50 -3.94 20.40
CA ALA A 68 13.57 -4.38 19.01
C ALA A 68 12.32 -5.14 18.54
N VAL A 69 11.70 -5.94 19.43
CA VAL A 69 10.53 -6.75 19.10
C VAL A 69 9.28 -5.89 18.80
N PRO A 70 8.88 -4.92 19.65
CA PRO A 70 7.81 -3.98 19.31
C PRO A 70 8.06 -3.22 18.00
N ALA A 71 9.29 -2.76 17.78
CA ALA A 71 9.67 -2.03 16.57
C ALA A 71 9.55 -2.91 15.31
N LEU A 72 10.05 -4.15 15.35
CA LEU A 72 9.94 -5.09 14.23
C LEU A 72 8.50 -5.48 13.92
N LYS A 73 7.67 -5.71 14.95
CA LYS A 73 6.23 -5.99 14.75
C LYS A 73 5.52 -4.82 14.08
N PHE A 74 5.82 -3.59 14.51
CA PHE A 74 5.22 -2.40 13.95
C PHE A 74 5.66 -2.13 12.51
N LEU A 75 6.97 -2.12 12.25
CA LEU A 75 7.53 -1.92 10.90
C LEU A 75 7.11 -3.06 9.95
N GLY A 76 7.06 -4.29 10.44
CA GLY A 76 6.54 -5.44 9.69
C GLY A 76 5.08 -5.24 9.30
N GLY A 77 4.25 -4.68 10.17
CA GLY A 77 2.85 -4.32 9.85
C GLY A 77 2.75 -3.24 8.76
N ILE A 78 3.62 -2.23 8.79
CA ILE A 78 3.69 -1.18 7.75
C ILE A 78 4.02 -1.78 6.38
N LEU A 79 4.86 -2.81 6.33
CA LEU A 79 5.22 -3.48 5.08
C LEU A 79 4.15 -4.48 4.60
N LEU A 80 3.59 -5.24 5.54
CA LEU A 80 2.67 -6.34 5.24
C LEU A 80 1.34 -5.84 4.68
N VAL A 81 0.81 -4.72 5.21
CA VAL A 81 -0.48 -4.19 4.77
C VAL A 81 -0.49 -3.74 3.30
N PRO A 82 0.44 -2.90 2.81
CA PRO A 82 0.52 -2.55 1.39
C PRO A 82 0.80 -3.77 0.51
N SER A 83 1.68 -4.68 0.93
CA SER A 83 2.02 -5.87 0.16
C SER A 83 0.81 -6.80 -0.01
N ALA A 84 0.05 -7.03 1.06
CA ALA A 84 -1.19 -7.80 1.01
C ALA A 84 -2.25 -7.12 0.13
N ALA A 85 -2.36 -5.79 0.19
CA ALA A 85 -3.29 -5.04 -0.66
C ALA A 85 -2.96 -5.19 -2.16
N VAL A 86 -1.68 -5.09 -2.54
CA VAL A 86 -1.23 -5.32 -3.93
C VAL A 86 -1.53 -6.74 -4.37
N PHE A 87 -1.24 -7.73 -3.52
CA PHE A 87 -1.50 -9.14 -3.81
C PHE A 87 -2.99 -9.43 -4.01
N LEU A 88 -3.85 -8.93 -3.11
CA LEU A 88 -5.30 -9.11 -3.20
C LEU A 88 -5.88 -8.39 -4.42
N ALA A 89 -5.44 -7.17 -4.71
CA ALA A 89 -5.87 -6.45 -5.91
C ALA A 89 -5.52 -7.23 -7.19
N TYR A 90 -4.30 -7.77 -7.26
CA TYR A 90 -3.89 -8.66 -8.35
C TYR A 90 -4.82 -9.87 -8.50
N LEU A 91 -5.08 -10.62 -7.40
CA LEU A 91 -5.93 -11.81 -7.46
C LEU A 91 -7.32 -11.47 -7.97
N VAL A 92 -7.93 -10.41 -7.46
CA VAL A 92 -9.27 -9.96 -7.87
C VAL A 92 -9.26 -9.57 -9.35
N THR A 93 -8.31 -8.76 -9.79
CA THR A 93 -8.22 -8.32 -11.20
C THR A 93 -8.01 -9.48 -12.15
N ALA A 94 -7.10 -10.41 -11.83
CA ALA A 94 -6.81 -11.57 -12.67
C ALA A 94 -8.03 -12.49 -12.82
N VAL A 95 -8.77 -12.73 -11.72
CA VAL A 95 -10.00 -13.52 -11.74
C VAL A 95 -11.09 -12.81 -12.54
N VAL A 96 -11.29 -11.50 -12.33
CA VAL A 96 -12.32 -10.74 -13.05
C VAL A 96 -12.06 -10.74 -14.56
N ILE A 97 -10.82 -10.46 -14.99
CA ILE A 97 -10.44 -10.49 -16.42
C ILE A 97 -10.65 -11.89 -16.98
N GLY A 98 -10.18 -12.91 -16.28
CA GLY A 98 -10.31 -14.31 -16.71
C GLY A 98 -11.75 -14.76 -16.89
N VAL A 99 -12.63 -14.40 -15.95
CA VAL A 99 -14.07 -14.69 -16.04
C VAL A 99 -14.70 -13.94 -17.20
N VAL A 100 -14.55 -12.61 -17.26
CA VAL A 100 -15.17 -11.77 -18.30
C VAL A 100 -14.80 -12.26 -19.70
N TRP A 101 -13.51 -12.49 -19.93
CA TRP A 101 -13.00 -12.94 -21.24
C TRP A 101 -13.39 -14.40 -21.52
N GLY A 102 -13.37 -15.25 -20.50
CA GLY A 102 -13.80 -16.64 -20.62
C GLY A 102 -15.29 -16.81 -20.94
N THR A 103 -16.13 -15.89 -20.49
CA THR A 103 -17.58 -15.90 -20.76
C THR A 103 -17.98 -15.13 -22.01
N ALA A 104 -17.11 -14.32 -22.61
CA ALA A 104 -17.47 -13.46 -23.75
C ALA A 104 -17.91 -14.24 -25.01
N GLY A 105 -17.51 -15.52 -25.15
CA GLY A 105 -17.93 -16.43 -26.22
C GLY A 105 -19.01 -17.44 -25.82
N ALA A 106 -19.62 -17.31 -24.64
CA ALA A 106 -20.50 -18.33 -24.03
C ALA A 106 -21.86 -18.50 -24.72
N ALA A 107 -22.22 -17.64 -25.68
CA ALA A 107 -23.53 -17.65 -26.33
C ALA A 107 -23.81 -18.92 -27.14
N GLU A 108 -22.78 -19.66 -27.56
CA GLU A 108 -22.93 -20.80 -28.49
C GLU A 108 -22.83 -22.17 -27.80
N ASN A 109 -22.15 -22.29 -26.65
CA ASN A 109 -22.08 -23.54 -25.88
C ASN A 109 -21.57 -23.33 -24.44
N PRO A 110 -22.29 -23.80 -23.40
CA PRO A 110 -21.87 -23.67 -22.00
C PRO A 110 -20.58 -24.43 -21.66
N VAL A 111 -20.24 -25.52 -22.36
CA VAL A 111 -19.00 -26.28 -22.13
C VAL A 111 -17.77 -25.48 -22.57
N TYR A 112 -17.87 -24.77 -23.71
CA TYR A 112 -16.79 -23.88 -24.17
C TYR A 112 -16.63 -22.66 -23.27
N ALA A 113 -17.71 -22.17 -22.65
CA ALA A 113 -17.64 -21.10 -21.66
C ALA A 113 -16.85 -21.51 -20.41
N VAL A 114 -17.11 -22.70 -19.86
CA VAL A 114 -16.39 -23.20 -18.68
C VAL A 114 -14.89 -23.38 -19.00
N PHE A 115 -14.58 -24.01 -20.14
CA PHE A 115 -13.19 -24.19 -20.56
C PHE A 115 -12.49 -22.85 -20.80
N GLY A 116 -13.18 -21.89 -21.45
CA GLY A 116 -12.71 -20.53 -21.65
C GLY A 116 -12.36 -19.83 -20.33
N VAL A 117 -13.25 -19.87 -19.33
CA VAL A 117 -13.00 -19.27 -18.01
C VAL A 117 -11.75 -19.83 -17.35
N PHE A 118 -11.56 -21.16 -17.36
CA PHE A 118 -10.34 -21.75 -16.77
C PHE A 118 -9.07 -21.34 -17.51
N VAL A 119 -9.07 -21.38 -18.84
CA VAL A 119 -7.89 -21.02 -19.66
C VAL A 119 -7.56 -19.54 -19.51
N PHE A 120 -8.53 -18.64 -19.66
CA PHE A 120 -8.28 -17.20 -19.58
C PHE A 120 -7.97 -16.75 -18.14
N THR A 121 -8.55 -17.37 -17.11
CA THR A 121 -8.17 -17.11 -15.72
C THR A 121 -6.75 -17.60 -15.44
N GLY A 122 -6.39 -18.81 -15.90
CA GLY A 122 -5.03 -19.33 -15.77
C GLY A 122 -3.99 -18.44 -16.45
N LEU A 123 -4.28 -17.98 -17.67
CA LEU A 123 -3.43 -17.04 -18.41
C LEU A 123 -3.33 -15.68 -17.71
N SER A 124 -4.45 -15.14 -17.23
CA SER A 124 -4.51 -13.85 -16.52
C SER A 124 -3.74 -13.90 -15.20
N LEU A 125 -3.81 -15.03 -14.48
CA LEU A 125 -3.00 -15.26 -13.29
C LEU A 125 -1.51 -15.36 -13.64
N ALA A 126 -1.13 -16.13 -14.67
CA ALA A 126 0.28 -16.29 -15.04
C ALA A 126 0.93 -14.96 -15.47
N LEU A 127 0.26 -14.18 -16.33
CA LEU A 127 0.76 -12.89 -16.79
C LEU A 127 0.68 -11.82 -15.70
N GLY A 128 -0.43 -11.79 -14.97
CA GLY A 128 -0.62 -10.85 -13.87
C GLY A 128 0.36 -11.08 -12.72
N PHE A 129 0.79 -12.33 -12.49
CA PHE A 129 1.80 -12.65 -11.48
C PHE A 129 3.14 -11.96 -11.75
N LEU A 130 3.59 -11.93 -13.01
CA LEU A 130 4.83 -11.24 -13.40
C LEU A 130 4.74 -9.73 -13.10
N PHE A 131 3.62 -9.10 -13.48
CA PHE A 131 3.38 -7.69 -13.20
C PHE A 131 3.27 -7.41 -11.70
N MET A 132 2.60 -8.29 -10.95
CA MET A 132 2.49 -8.23 -9.51
C MET A 132 3.86 -8.31 -8.83
N MET A 133 4.80 -9.13 -9.33
CA MET A 133 6.17 -9.17 -8.80
C MET A 133 6.90 -7.84 -8.97
N ILE A 134 6.79 -7.20 -10.13
CA ILE A 134 7.38 -5.87 -10.37
C ILE A 134 6.76 -4.83 -9.44
N ALA A 135 5.42 -4.81 -9.35
CA ALA A 135 4.69 -3.89 -8.48
C ALA A 135 5.06 -4.09 -7.00
N LEU A 136 5.18 -5.34 -6.57
CA LEU A 136 5.56 -5.69 -5.20
C LEU A 136 6.98 -5.20 -4.88
N VAL A 137 7.94 -5.39 -5.78
CA VAL A 137 9.30 -4.87 -5.59
C VAL A 137 9.29 -3.35 -5.41
N ILE A 138 8.59 -2.61 -6.28
CA ILE A 138 8.51 -1.14 -6.19
C ILE A 138 7.87 -0.71 -4.87
N VAL A 139 6.74 -1.32 -4.49
CA VAL A 139 6.02 -1.00 -3.26
C VAL A 139 6.85 -1.34 -2.03
N VAL A 140 7.45 -2.53 -1.98
CA VAL A 140 8.31 -2.97 -0.88
C VAL A 140 9.49 -2.03 -0.73
N THR A 141 10.22 -1.72 -1.81
CA THR A 141 11.36 -0.80 -1.74
C THR A 141 10.95 0.59 -1.26
N GLY A 142 9.87 1.16 -1.81
CA GLY A 142 9.38 2.47 -1.38
C GLY A 142 8.90 2.51 0.08
N VAL A 143 8.19 1.47 0.51
CA VAL A 143 7.71 1.34 1.89
C VAL A 143 8.86 1.14 2.86
N VAL A 144 9.85 0.31 2.52
CA VAL A 144 11.06 0.11 3.34
C VAL A 144 11.82 1.41 3.46
N LEU A 145 12.06 2.13 2.36
CA LEU A 145 12.75 3.42 2.38
C LEU A 145 12.03 4.44 3.28
N GLY A 146 10.72 4.63 3.06
CA GLY A 146 9.93 5.57 3.87
C GLY A 146 9.93 5.17 5.34
N ALA A 147 9.68 3.89 5.64
CA ALA A 147 9.63 3.39 7.00
C ALA A 147 10.98 3.50 7.73
N SER A 148 12.10 3.18 7.07
CA SER A 148 13.44 3.33 7.62
C SER A 148 13.77 4.80 7.93
N VAL A 149 13.48 5.72 7.00
CA VAL A 149 13.71 7.16 7.21
C VAL A 149 12.87 7.68 8.37
N GLY A 150 11.57 7.37 8.40
CA GLY A 150 10.67 7.79 9.48
C GLY A 150 11.12 7.29 10.86
N TYR A 151 11.57 6.04 10.92
CA TYR A 151 12.10 5.45 12.16
C TYR A 151 13.38 6.14 12.64
N LEU A 152 14.33 6.39 11.73
CA LEU A 152 15.60 7.06 12.05
C LEU A 152 15.38 8.51 12.53
N VAL A 153 14.49 9.24 11.86
CA VAL A 153 14.11 10.60 12.27
C VAL A 153 13.47 10.59 13.65
N ALA A 154 12.53 9.68 13.93
CA ALA A 154 11.91 9.56 15.24
C ALA A 154 12.94 9.29 16.34
N ARG A 155 13.88 8.36 16.11
CA ARG A 155 15.00 8.07 17.04
C ARG A 155 15.89 9.28 17.27
N GLY A 156 16.17 10.06 16.23
CA GLY A 156 16.93 11.31 16.35
C GLY A 156 16.22 12.32 17.24
N LEU A 157 14.91 12.53 17.02
CA LEU A 157 14.10 13.46 17.82
C LEU A 157 14.03 13.06 19.29
N ILE A 158 13.88 11.76 19.59
CA ILE A 158 13.86 11.24 20.96
C ILE A 158 15.17 11.55 21.68
N ARG A 159 16.32 11.25 21.05
CA ARG A 159 17.65 11.50 21.64
C ARG A 159 17.92 12.97 21.89
N VAL A 160 17.53 13.85 20.97
CA VAL A 160 17.68 15.30 21.14
C VAL A 160 16.81 15.80 22.30
N GLY A 161 15.58 15.29 22.42
CA GLY A 161 14.69 15.62 23.53
C GLY A 161 15.26 15.21 24.89
N GLU A 162 15.81 14.01 24.98
CA GLU A 162 16.48 13.51 26.21
C GLU A 162 17.67 14.38 26.61
N TYR A 163 18.52 14.75 25.65
CA TYR A 163 19.68 15.60 25.89
C TYR A 163 19.30 16.99 26.43
N LEU A 164 18.29 17.63 25.84
CA LEU A 164 17.84 18.96 26.27
C LEU A 164 17.20 18.95 27.67
N PHE A 165 16.47 17.89 28.01
CA PHE A 165 15.89 17.74 29.34
C PHE A 165 16.96 17.53 30.41
N ASP A 166 18.01 16.76 30.13
CA ASP A 166 19.06 16.46 31.12
C ASP A 166 19.90 17.73 31.44
N ASP A 167 20.21 18.54 30.42
CA ASP A 167 20.92 19.82 30.59
C ASP A 167 20.12 20.84 31.41
N THR A 168 18.80 20.93 31.21
CA THR A 168 17.94 21.85 31.97
C THR A 168 17.79 21.44 33.44
N VAL A 169 17.71 20.14 33.74
CA VAL A 169 17.67 19.63 35.13
C VAL A 169 18.98 19.92 35.86
N ARG A 170 20.13 19.76 35.20
CA ARG A 170 21.44 20.08 35.79
C ARG A 170 21.59 21.58 36.08
N ALA A 171 21.19 22.44 35.14
CA ALA A 171 21.27 23.89 35.30
C ALA A 171 20.37 24.45 36.42
N GLY A 172 19.28 23.77 36.77
CA GLY A 172 18.39 24.17 37.88
C GLY A 172 18.82 23.68 39.26
N SER A 173 19.92 22.90 39.35
CA SER A 173 20.38 22.27 40.60
C SER A 173 21.59 22.96 41.25
N SER A 174 22.12 24.01 40.62
CA SER A 174 23.24 24.85 41.11
C SER A 174 22.75 26.19 41.64
#